data_AF-A0A1F5A379-F1
#
_entry.id   AF-A0A1F5A379-F1
#
_cell.length_a   1.000
_cell.length_b   1.000
_cell.length_c   1.000
_cell.angle_alpha   90.00
_cell.angle_beta   90.00
_cell.angle_gamma   90.00
#
_symmetry.space_group_name_H-M   'P 1'
#
loop_
_entity.id
_entity.type
_entity.pdbx_description
1 polymer ?
#
loop_
_entity_poly.entity_id
_entity_poly.type
_entity_poly.pdbx_seq_one_letter_code
_entity_poly.pdbx_strand_id
1 'polypeptide(L)'
;MEAPMPVQNPQLPTESESGRGCLPALARLTWIFGGIALVYCAFYIAQRKGTVMTDLILLLMALGLIMVRFVDIRYLKGETLNNQPATLKHWGRYALKIVIAAGLLYALAKFIAQKNLL
;
A
#
# COMPACT_ATOMS: atom_id res chain seq x y z
N MET A 1 56.21 -26.65 9.97
CA MET A 1 55.02 -26.79 9.09
C MET A 1 53.89 -26.08 9.79
N GLU A 2 53.79 -24.76 9.62
CA GLU A 2 52.69 -23.97 10.18
C GLU A 2 51.48 -24.05 9.24
N ALA A 3 50.32 -24.35 9.83
CA ALA A 3 49.05 -24.48 9.13
C ALA A 3 48.53 -23.10 8.66
N PRO A 4 47.75 -23.04 7.56
CA PRO A 4 47.22 -21.78 7.05
C PRO A 4 46.19 -21.18 8.01
N MET A 5 46.35 -19.89 8.30
CA MET A 5 45.38 -19.08 9.04
C MET A 5 44.06 -19.00 8.26
N PRO A 6 42.89 -19.15 8.91
CA PRO A 6 41.60 -18.97 8.25
C PRO A 6 41.44 -17.50 7.85
N VAL A 7 41.26 -17.27 6.54
CA VAL A 7 40.86 -15.97 5.99
C VAL A 7 39.49 -15.63 6.57
N GLN A 8 39.45 -14.68 7.50
CA GLN A 8 38.20 -14.08 7.95
C GLN A 8 37.58 -13.35 6.77
N ASN A 9 36.55 -13.95 6.19
CA ASN A 9 35.68 -13.32 5.20
C ASN A 9 35.12 -12.04 5.84
N PRO A 10 35.28 -10.84 5.25
CA PRO A 10 34.69 -9.62 5.79
C PRO A 10 33.20 -9.85 5.96
N GLN A 11 32.75 -9.93 7.21
CA GLN A 11 31.34 -9.99 7.51
C GLN A 11 30.72 -8.74 6.91
N LEU A 12 29.78 -8.95 5.98
CA LEU A 12 28.86 -7.92 5.53
C LEU A 12 28.35 -7.21 6.80
N PRO A 13 28.35 -5.87 6.89
CA PRO A 13 27.77 -5.21 8.04
C PRO A 13 26.30 -5.61 8.10
N THR A 14 25.97 -6.50 9.03
CA THR A 14 24.64 -6.59 9.62
C THR A 14 24.44 -5.25 10.32
N GLU A 15 24.00 -4.23 9.57
CA GLU A 15 23.28 -3.10 10.14
C GLU A 15 22.07 -3.69 10.84
N SER A 16 22.24 -4.00 12.11
CA SER A 16 21.18 -4.21 13.06
C SER A 16 20.30 -2.96 13.02
N GLU A 17 19.11 -3.11 12.42
CA GLU A 17 17.98 -2.16 12.44
C GLU A 17 17.45 -1.96 13.87
N SER A 18 18.30 -1.63 14.83
CA SER A 18 17.88 -1.22 16.18
C SER A 18 17.68 0.29 16.17
N GLY A 19 16.57 0.75 15.58
CA GLY A 19 16.22 2.18 15.57
C GLY A 19 15.28 2.66 14.46
N ARG A 20 14.95 1.84 13.45
CA ARG A 20 13.91 2.21 12.48
C ARG A 20 12.55 1.90 13.11
N GLY A 21 11.84 2.93 13.57
CA GLY A 21 10.53 2.80 14.24
C GLY A 21 9.49 2.03 13.43
N CYS A 22 8.31 1.76 13.99
CA CYS A 22 7.25 0.95 13.38
C CYS A 22 6.60 1.53 12.10
N LEU A 23 7.00 2.73 11.68
CA LEU A 23 6.43 3.45 10.53
C LEU A 23 6.58 2.74 9.17
N PRO A 24 7.74 2.16 8.80
CA PRO A 24 7.88 1.40 7.55
C PRO A 24 7.02 0.13 7.54
N ALA A 25 6.87 -0.52 8.70
CA ALA A 25 6.01 -1.70 8.85
C ALA A 25 4.54 -1.33 8.64
N LEU A 26 4.08 -0.21 9.22
CA LEU A 26 2.73 0.31 8.99
C LEU A 26 2.51 0.70 7.52
N ALA A 27 3.49 1.36 6.89
CA ALA A 27 3.42 1.69 5.47
C ALA A 27 3.29 0.43 4.60
N ARG A 28 4.04 -0.64 4.90
CA ARG A 28 3.86 -1.95 4.24
C ARG A 28 2.50 -2.58 4.52
N LEU A 29 1.95 -2.39 5.72
CA LEU A 29 0.62 -2.91 6.06
C LEU A 29 -0.46 -2.26 5.20
N THR A 30 -0.35 -0.97 4.91
CA THR A 30 -1.31 -0.27 4.03
C THR A 30 -1.36 -0.84 2.61
N TRP A 31 -0.29 -1.46 2.13
CA TRP A 31 -0.27 -2.12 0.82
C TRP A 31 -1.19 -3.34 0.75
N ILE A 32 -1.23 -4.13 1.82
CA ILE A 32 -2.06 -5.35 1.89
C ILE A 32 -3.50 -4.97 2.24
N PHE A 33 -3.68 -4.16 3.28
CA PHE A 33 -5.00 -3.84 3.80
C PHE A 33 -5.72 -2.75 3.01
N GLY A 34 -4.99 -1.91 2.28
CA GLY A 34 -5.58 -0.80 1.53
C GLY A 34 -6.56 -1.24 0.45
N GLY A 35 -6.23 -2.29 -0.29
CA GLY A 35 -7.13 -2.85 -1.30
C GLY A 35 -8.40 -3.44 -0.66
N ILE A 36 -8.24 -4.18 0.43
CA ILE A 36 -9.35 -4.79 1.17
C ILE A 36 -10.30 -3.72 1.71
N ALA A 37 -9.75 -2.64 2.26
CA ALA A 37 -10.54 -1.54 2.79
C ALA A 37 -11.37 -0.82 1.69
N LEU A 38 -10.81 -0.65 0.49
CA LEU A 38 -11.55 -0.10 -0.65
C LEU A 38 -12.72 -1.01 -1.07
N VAL A 39 -12.48 -2.33 -1.14
CA VAL A 39 -13.54 -3.31 -1.46
C VAL A 39 -14.64 -3.29 -0.40
N TYR A 40 -14.27 -3.22 0.89
CA TYR A 40 -15.24 -3.13 1.99
C TYR A 40 -16.10 -1.87 1.90
N CYS A 41 -15.50 -0.71 1.61
CA CYS A 41 -16.25 0.53 1.39
C CYS A 41 -17.22 0.39 0.21
N ALA A 42 -16.76 -0.16 -0.91
CA ALA A 42 -17.59 -0.37 -2.09
C ALA A 42 -18.75 -1.34 -1.81
N PHE A 43 -18.52 -2.41 -1.05
CA PHE A 43 -19.57 -3.34 -0.63
C PHE A 43 -20.63 -2.66 0.27
N TYR A 44 -20.21 -1.75 1.15
CA TYR A 44 -21.14 -0.98 1.99
C TYR A 44 -22.00 -0.02 1.15
N ILE A 45 -21.42 0.61 0.13
CA ILE A 45 -22.14 1.43 -0.86
C ILE A 45 -23.16 0.57 -1.62
N ALA A 46 -22.76 -0.62 -2.07
CA ALA A 46 -23.61 -1.54 -2.83
C ALA A 46 -24.86 -1.98 -2.05
N GLN A 47 -24.74 -2.18 -0.73
CA GLN A 47 -25.86 -2.53 0.14
C GLN A 47 -26.86 -1.39 0.40
N ARG A 48 -26.72 -0.23 -0.25
CA ARG A 48 -27.51 1.00 0.02
C ARG A 48 -27.47 1.50 1.47
N LYS A 49 -26.62 0.92 2.31
CA LYS A 49 -26.30 1.43 3.65
C LYS A 49 -25.37 2.65 3.56
N GLY A 50 -24.69 2.81 2.43
CA GLY A 50 -23.82 3.94 2.16
C GLY A 50 -24.60 5.24 1.95
N THR A 51 -24.24 6.26 2.72
CA THR A 51 -24.65 7.65 2.48
C THR A 51 -23.60 8.36 1.63
N VAL A 52 -23.83 9.64 1.28
CA VAL A 52 -22.82 10.49 0.63
C VAL A 52 -21.49 10.50 1.42
N MET A 53 -21.54 10.31 2.75
CA MET A 53 -20.34 10.19 3.57
C MET A 53 -19.51 8.94 3.23
N THR A 54 -20.15 7.81 2.91
CA THR A 54 -19.45 6.60 2.51
C THR A 54 -18.74 6.78 1.16
N ASP A 55 -19.36 7.51 0.23
CA ASP A 55 -18.75 7.86 -1.05
C ASP A 55 -17.47 8.70 -0.82
N LEU A 56 -17.54 9.70 0.06
CA LEU A 56 -16.39 10.51 0.45
C LEU A 56 -15.29 9.69 1.15
N ILE A 57 -15.67 8.77 2.05
CA ILE A 57 -14.71 7.90 2.74
C ILE A 57 -13.95 7.03 1.74
N LEU A 58 -14.62 6.47 0.72
CA LEU A 58 -13.95 5.68 -0.30
C LEU A 58 -12.91 6.52 -1.06
N LEU A 59 -13.27 7.73 -1.45
CA LEU A 59 -12.36 8.65 -2.15
C LEU A 59 -11.17 9.07 -1.26
N LEU A 60 -11.44 9.41 0.00
CA LEU A 60 -10.41 9.77 0.98
C LEU A 60 -9.48 8.60 1.29
N MET A 61 -10.00 7.37 1.36
CA MET A 61 -9.17 6.18 1.52
C MET A 61 -8.27 5.94 0.32
N ALA A 62 -8.79 6.07 -0.90
CA ALA A 62 -7.99 5.96 -2.11
C ALA A 62 -6.87 7.01 -2.14
N LEU A 63 -7.19 8.27 -1.82
CA LEU A 63 -6.21 9.36 -1.73
C LEU A 63 -5.18 9.12 -0.62
N GLY A 64 -5.63 8.64 0.55
CA GLY A 64 -4.79 8.30 1.69
C GLY A 64 -3.78 7.22 1.34
N LEU A 65 -4.19 6.15 0.66
CA LEU A 65 -3.28 5.08 0.19
C LEU A 65 -2.21 5.61 -0.78
N ILE A 66 -2.60 6.50 -1.69
CA ILE A 66 -1.68 7.14 -2.62
C ILE A 66 -0.64 7.99 -1.86
N MET A 67 -1.10 8.76 -0.87
CA MET A 67 -0.24 9.64 -0.07
C MET A 67 0.69 8.86 0.86
N VAL A 68 0.19 7.84 1.56
CA VAL A 68 1.02 6.96 2.39
C VAL A 68 2.13 6.34 1.55
N ARG A 69 1.81 5.86 0.33
CA ARG A 69 2.84 5.31 -0.55
C ARG A 69 3.82 6.36 -1.07
N PHE A 70 3.40 7.61 -1.22
CA PHE A 70 4.31 8.71 -1.55
C PHE A 70 5.32 8.93 -0.41
N VAL A 71 4.81 9.02 0.82
CA VAL A 71 5.64 9.23 2.02
C VAL A 71 6.61 8.07 2.24
N ASP A 72 6.13 6.84 2.07
CA ASP A 72 6.93 5.61 2.16
C ASP A 72 8.11 5.65 1.19
N ILE A 73 7.88 6.00 -0.08
CA ILE A 73 8.93 6.08 -1.09
C ILE A 73 9.88 7.25 -0.83
N ARG A 74 9.37 8.41 -0.44
CA ARG A 74 10.17 9.64 -0.33
C ARG A 74 10.99 9.73 0.94
N TYR A 75 10.45 9.26 2.07
CA TYR A 75 11.03 9.45 3.40
C TYR A 75 11.42 8.14 4.08
N LEU A 76 10.72 7.04 3.83
CA LEU A 76 10.97 5.76 4.51
C LEU A 76 11.82 4.79 3.69
N LYS A 77 12.37 5.24 2.54
CA LYS A 77 13.13 4.41 1.59
C LYS A 77 12.36 3.13 1.19
N GLY A 78 11.05 3.27 0.99
CA GLY A 78 10.15 2.16 0.70
C GLY A 78 10.64 1.30 -0.47
N GLU A 79 10.39 -0.01 -0.37
CA GLU A 79 10.81 -0.99 -1.35
C GLU A 79 9.64 -1.46 -2.21
N THR A 80 9.95 -1.96 -3.41
CA THR A 80 9.04 -2.69 -4.27
C THR A 80 8.85 -4.13 -3.77
N LEU A 81 7.92 -4.89 -4.37
CA LEU A 81 7.70 -6.30 -4.03
C LEU A 81 8.96 -7.19 -4.18
N ASN A 82 9.91 -6.76 -5.02
CA ASN A 82 11.14 -7.50 -5.29
C ASN A 82 12.31 -7.04 -4.40
N ASN A 83 12.03 -6.37 -3.28
CA ASN A 83 13.03 -5.75 -2.39
C ASN A 83 13.97 -4.75 -3.11
N GLN A 84 13.53 -4.18 -4.23
CA GLN A 84 14.25 -3.11 -4.93
C GLN A 84 13.76 -1.75 -4.43
N PRO A 85 14.62 -0.72 -4.32
CA PRO A 85 14.21 0.61 -3.89
C PRO A 85 13.13 1.17 -4.82
N ALA A 86 12.00 1.59 -4.25
CA ALA A 86 10.91 2.14 -5.03
C ALA A 86 11.22 3.58 -5.47
N THR A 87 10.76 3.93 -6.67
CA THR A 87 10.98 5.25 -7.27
C THR A 87 9.66 5.96 -7.50
N LEU A 88 9.70 7.27 -7.77
CA LEU A 88 8.50 8.06 -8.09
C LEU A 88 7.77 7.55 -9.34
N LYS A 89 8.47 6.89 -10.27
CA LYS A 89 7.83 6.22 -11.41
C LYS A 89 6.98 5.02 -10.97
N HIS A 90 7.44 4.27 -9.96
CA HIS A 90 6.64 3.22 -9.34
C HIS A 90 5.44 3.79 -8.58
N TRP A 91 5.63 4.92 -7.89
CA TRP A 91 4.54 5.64 -7.25
C TRP A 91 3.45 6.06 -8.24
N GLY A 92 3.81 6.70 -9.36
CA GLY A 92 2.82 7.16 -10.35
C GLY A 92 2.00 6.01 -10.94
N ARG A 93 2.63 4.88 -11.23
CA ARG A 93 1.93 3.65 -11.67
C ARG A 93 1.03 3.09 -10.58
N TYR A 94 1.48 3.09 -9.33
CA TYR A 94 0.68 2.65 -8.18
C TYR A 94 -0.54 3.55 -8.00
N ALA A 95 -0.35 4.86 -8.00
CA ALA A 95 -1.42 5.84 -7.88
C ALA A 95 -2.47 5.68 -8.97
N LEU A 96 -2.03 5.54 -10.23
CA LEU A 96 -2.94 5.30 -11.35
C LEU A 96 -3.76 4.02 -11.17
N LYS A 97 -3.13 2.92 -10.73
CA LYS A 97 -3.85 1.66 -10.43
C LYS A 97 -4.90 1.84 -9.32
N ILE A 98 -4.56 2.57 -8.25
CA ILE A 98 -5.50 2.84 -7.15
C ILE A 98 -6.67 3.70 -7.62
N VAL A 99 -6.42 4.76 -8.41
CA VAL A 99 -7.50 5.59 -8.96
C VAL A 99 -8.43 4.78 -9.85
N ILE A 100 -7.88 3.98 -10.78
CA ILE A 100 -8.69 3.12 -11.65
C ILE A 100 -9.49 2.11 -10.83
N ALA A 101 -8.85 1.42 -9.88
CA ALA A 101 -9.51 0.42 -9.04
C ALA A 101 -10.63 1.04 -8.18
N ALA A 102 -10.36 2.18 -7.53
CA ALA A 102 -11.34 2.89 -6.71
C ALA A 102 -12.52 3.40 -7.56
N GLY A 103 -12.24 3.95 -8.75
CA GLY A 103 -13.27 4.39 -9.70
C GLY A 103 -14.16 3.25 -10.18
N LEU A 104 -13.56 2.11 -10.55
CA LEU A 104 -14.30 0.91 -10.96
C LEU A 104 -15.15 0.36 -9.81
N LEU A 105 -14.58 0.24 -8.61
CA LEU A 105 -15.30 -0.22 -7.43
C LEU A 105 -16.49 0.69 -7.08
N TYR A 106 -16.28 2.01 -7.12
CA TYR A 106 -17.32 3.00 -6.88
C TYR A 106 -18.44 2.91 -7.92
N ALA A 107 -18.10 2.88 -9.21
CA ALA A 107 -19.06 2.79 -10.30
C ALA A 107 -19.88 1.49 -10.22
N LEU A 108 -19.21 0.36 -9.98
CA LEU A 108 -19.86 -0.94 -9.83
C LEU A 108 -20.77 -0.97 -8.61
N ALA A 109 -20.32 -0.46 -7.46
CA ALA A 109 -21.12 -0.39 -6.25
C ALA A 109 -22.38 0.46 -6.44
N LYS A 110 -22.26 1.64 -7.08
CA LYS A 110 -23.41 2.50 -7.40
C LYS A 110 -24.36 1.82 -8.39
N PHE A 111 -23.84 1.13 -9.39
CA PHE A 111 -24.66 0.38 -10.35
C PHE A 111 -25.46 -0.73 -9.66
N ILE A 112 -24.81 -1.54 -8.82
CA ILE A 112 -25.44 -2.60 -8.02
C ILE A 112 -26.51 -2.01 -7.11
N ALA A 113 -26.17 -0.95 -6.38
CA ALA A 113 -27.11 -0.25 -5.52
C ALA A 113 -28.33 0.22 -6.32
N GLN A 114 -28.14 0.92 -7.45
CA GLN A 114 -29.25 1.41 -8.28
C GLN A 114 -30.15 0.28 -8.82
N LYS A 115 -29.56 -0.83 -9.26
CA LYS A 115 -30.29 -1.99 -9.80
C LYS A 115 -30.90 -2.88 -8.71
N ASN A 116 -30.64 -2.60 -7.44
CA ASN A 116 -31.18 -3.33 -6.29
C ASN A 116 -30.86 -4.84 -6.36
N LEU A 117 -29.63 -5.15 -6.75
CA LEU A 117 -29.14 -6.52 -6.95
C LEU A 117 -28.67 -7.18 -5.64
N LEU A 118 -28.69 -6.44 -4.53
CA LEU A 118 -28.31 -6.80 -3.17
C LEU A 118 -29.28 -6.12 -2.19
#